data_AF-A0A8X6FSM7-F1
#
_entry.id   AF-A0A8X6FSM7-F1
#
_cell.length_a   1.000
_cell.length_b   1.000
_cell.length_c   1.000
_cell.angle_alpha   90.00
_cell.angle_beta   90.00
_cell.angle_gamma   90.00
#
_symmetry.space_group_name_H-M   'P 1'
#
loop_
_entity.id
_entity.type
_entity.pdbx_description
1 polymer ?
#
loop_
_entity_poly.entity_id
_entity_poly.type
_entity_poly.pdbx_seq_one_letter_code
_entity_poly.pdbx_strand_id
1 'polypeptide(L)'
;MNPFKIELLKQEIGRVHKPESGDDSQRKDNQIVVYAGKKIRLKVKVYIPVDEHPKFNFVGKLLGPKGSSLQQLQEATQTGMAILGRGSMRDKEMEERERRITEPR
;
A
#
# COMPACT_ATOMS: atom_id res chain seq x y z
N MET A 1 -29.37 28.03 0.85
CA MET A 1 -28.04 27.37 0.96
C MET A 1 -28.27 25.86 0.77
N ASN A 2 -27.56 25.22 -0.16
CA ASN A 2 -27.86 23.84 -0.55
C ASN A 2 -27.49 22.87 0.61
N PRO A 3 -28.42 22.05 1.15
CA PRO A 3 -28.17 21.22 2.34
C PRO A 3 -26.95 20.30 2.19
N PHE A 4 -26.72 19.76 0.99
CA PHE A 4 -25.53 18.97 0.66
C PHE A 4 -24.21 19.73 0.84
N LYS A 5 -24.18 21.04 0.58
CA LYS A 5 -22.98 21.85 0.81
C LYS A 5 -22.69 22.00 2.30
N ILE A 6 -23.71 22.13 3.13
CA ILE A 6 -23.54 22.26 4.59
C ILE A 6 -23.00 20.95 5.17
N GLU A 7 -23.46 19.81 4.66
CA GLU A 7 -22.97 18.50 5.07
C GLU A 7 -21.51 18.26 4.69
N LEU A 8 -21.13 18.59 3.46
CA LEU A 8 -19.72 18.58 3.03
C LEU A 8 -18.85 19.51 3.88
N LEU A 9 -19.38 20.70 4.24
CA LEU A 9 -18.65 21.67 5.05
C LEU A 9 -18.47 21.19 6.50
N LYS A 10 -19.49 20.55 7.08
CA LYS A 10 -19.41 19.90 8.40
C LYS A 10 -18.42 18.73 8.38
N GLN A 11 -18.40 17.94 7.31
CA GLN A 11 -17.45 16.85 7.12
C GLN A 11 -16.01 17.36 7.04
N GLU A 12 -15.76 18.45 6.31
CA GLU A 12 -14.43 19.03 6.17
C GLU A 12 -13.95 19.69 7.46
N ILE A 13 -14.82 20.42 8.16
CA ILE A 13 -14.51 20.98 9.49
C ILE A 13 -14.16 19.84 10.46
N GLY A 14 -14.96 18.76 10.48
CA GLY A 14 -14.71 17.58 11.31
C GLY A 14 -13.42 16.85 10.93
N ARG A 15 -13.03 16.87 9.65
CA ARG A 15 -11.71 16.41 9.20
C ARG A 15 -10.64 17.27 9.87
N VAL A 16 -10.65 18.59 9.66
CA VAL A 16 -9.62 19.53 10.16
C VAL A 16 -9.49 19.56 11.69
N HIS A 17 -10.60 19.49 12.44
CA HIS A 17 -10.61 19.62 13.90
C HIS A 17 -10.34 18.34 14.71
N LYS A 18 -10.17 17.17 14.06
CA LYS A 18 -9.78 15.95 14.80
C LYS A 18 -8.44 16.20 15.52
N PRO A 19 -8.39 16.14 16.87
CA PRO A 19 -7.14 16.30 17.61
C PRO A 19 -6.17 15.20 17.20
N GLU A 20 -4.91 15.58 17.03
CA GLU A 20 -3.77 14.79 16.57
C GLU A 20 -3.44 13.63 17.53
N SER A 21 -4.32 12.63 17.64
CA SER A 21 -4.10 11.41 18.44
C SER A 21 -3.97 10.14 17.60
N GLY A 22 -3.47 10.29 16.38
CA GLY A 22 -3.06 9.18 15.52
C GLY A 22 -2.18 9.68 14.38
N ASP A 23 -0.91 9.22 14.39
CA ASP A 23 0.12 9.34 13.36
C ASP A 23 -0.07 10.51 12.36
N ASP A 24 0.57 11.62 12.71
CA ASP A 24 0.65 12.94 12.07
C ASP A 24 1.17 12.95 10.61
N SER A 25 1.36 11.77 10.02
CA SER A 25 1.94 11.58 8.69
C SER A 25 0.98 12.02 7.57
N GLN A 26 -0.30 11.63 7.61
CA GLN A 26 -1.13 11.66 6.39
C GLN A 26 -1.64 13.04 5.89
N ARG A 27 -1.50 14.13 6.67
CA ARG A 27 -2.00 15.46 6.25
C ARG A 27 -0.93 16.49 5.99
N LYS A 28 0.27 16.30 6.55
CA LYS A 28 1.46 17.09 6.20
C LYS A 28 2.15 16.54 4.93
N ASP A 29 1.66 15.43 4.38
CA ASP A 29 2.25 14.68 3.27
C ASP A 29 2.36 15.42 1.92
N ASN A 30 1.63 16.53 1.70
CA ASN A 30 1.71 17.24 0.42
C ASN A 30 2.70 18.42 0.37
N GLN A 31 3.34 18.80 1.48
CA GLN A 31 4.44 19.78 1.46
C GLN A 31 5.76 19.11 1.84
N ILE A 32 6.54 18.78 0.82
CA ILE A 32 7.92 18.30 0.99
C ILE A 32 8.82 19.52 1.22
N VAL A 33 9.28 19.71 2.46
CA VAL A 33 10.31 20.71 2.77
C VAL A 33 11.69 20.10 2.49
N VAL A 34 12.22 20.39 1.30
CA VAL A 34 13.44 19.77 0.73
C VAL A 34 14.69 19.97 1.61
N TYR A 35 14.79 21.08 2.34
CA TYR A 35 15.97 21.44 3.13
C TYR A 35 15.92 20.99 4.60
N ALA A 36 14.83 20.35 5.06
CA ALA A 36 14.64 20.04 6.47
C ALA A 36 15.33 18.74 6.94
N GLY A 37 16.03 18.01 6.06
CA GLY A 37 16.75 16.77 6.40
C GLY A 37 15.84 15.62 6.88
N LYS A 38 14.51 15.75 6.75
CA LYS A 38 13.55 14.72 7.16
C LYS A 38 13.59 13.55 6.18
N LYS A 39 13.62 12.32 6.71
CA LYS A 39 13.53 11.10 5.88
C LYS A 39 12.15 11.00 5.24
N ILE A 40 12.11 10.92 3.92
CA ILE A 40 10.88 10.78 3.13
C ILE A 40 10.63 9.29 2.86
N ARG A 41 9.40 8.82 3.05
CA ARG A 41 9.00 7.45 2.73
C ARG A 41 8.28 7.43 1.38
N LEU A 42 8.93 6.88 0.35
CA LEU A 42 8.32 6.68 -0.96
C LEU A 42 7.77 5.25 -1.08
N LYS A 43 6.57 5.11 -1.66
CA LYS A 43 5.94 3.82 -1.95
C LYS A 43 5.40 3.84 -3.37
N VAL A 44 5.73 2.81 -4.15
CA VAL A 44 5.25 2.63 -5.52
C VAL A 44 4.53 1.29 -5.60
N LYS A 45 3.37 1.26 -6.26
CA LYS A 45 2.63 0.03 -6.56
C LYS A 45 2.87 -0.34 -8.01
N VAL A 46 3.34 -1.56 -8.24
CA VAL A 46 3.58 -2.13 -9.57
C VAL A 46 2.64 -3.31 -9.74
N TYR A 47 1.85 -3.32 -10.81
CA TYR A 47 0.91 -4.39 -11.12
C TYR A 47 1.60 -5.47 -11.96
N ILE A 48 1.30 -6.74 -11.65
CA ILE A 48 1.80 -7.89 -12.40
C ILE A 48 0.78 -8.25 -13.50
N PRO A 49 1.20 -8.37 -14.78
CA PRO A 49 0.30 -8.63 -15.91
C PRO A 49 -0.11 -10.13 -15.97
N VAL A 50 -0.87 -10.58 -14.97
CA VAL A 50 -1.36 -11.97 -14.88
C VAL A 50 -2.42 -12.29 -15.92
N ASP A 51 -3.19 -11.30 -16.36
CA ASP A 51 -4.27 -11.47 -17.34
C ASP A 51 -3.70 -11.72 -18.75
N GLU A 52 -2.59 -11.07 -19.08
CA GLU A 52 -1.89 -11.23 -20.38
C GLU A 52 -1.12 -12.54 -20.45
N HIS A 53 -0.57 -13.00 -19.32
CA HIS A 53 0.26 -14.20 -19.24
C HIS A 53 -0.16 -15.13 -18.09
N PRO A 54 -1.35 -15.76 -18.18
CA PRO A 54 -1.94 -16.54 -17.07
C PRO A 54 -1.16 -17.83 -16.73
N LYS A 55 -0.33 -18.31 -17.66
CA LYS A 55 0.47 -19.54 -17.46
C LYS A 55 1.84 -19.27 -16.82
N PHE A 56 2.23 -18.01 -16.65
CA PHE A 56 3.55 -17.66 -16.14
C PHE A 56 3.51 -17.41 -14.63
N ASN A 57 4.45 -18.02 -13.89
CA ASN A 57 4.56 -17.83 -12.44
C ASN A 57 5.49 -16.65 -12.10
N PHE A 58 4.94 -15.45 -12.15
CA PHE A 58 5.66 -14.22 -11.81
C PHE A 58 6.20 -14.23 -10.37
N VAL A 59 5.35 -14.58 -9.39
CA VAL A 59 5.70 -14.57 -7.96
C VAL A 59 6.86 -15.51 -7.68
N GLY A 60 6.80 -16.75 -8.21
CA GLY A 60 7.87 -17.73 -8.06
C GLY A 60 9.17 -17.28 -8.72
N LYS A 61 9.10 -16.63 -9.89
CA LYS A 61 10.29 -16.10 -10.58
C LYS A 61 10.91 -14.90 -9.87
N LEU A 62 10.09 -14.03 -9.28
CA LEU A 62 10.54 -12.88 -8.49
C LEU A 62 11.19 -13.30 -7.18
N LEU A 63 10.60 -14.26 -6.47
CA LEU A 63 11.16 -14.77 -5.21
C LEU A 63 12.44 -15.59 -5.45
N GLY A 64 12.44 -16.47 -6.44
CA GLY A 64 13.54 -17.42 -6.64
C GLY A 64 13.63 -18.46 -5.52
N PRO A 65 14.67 -19.30 -5.53
CA PRO A 65 14.83 -20.36 -4.54
C PRO A 65 14.98 -19.77 -3.13
N LYS A 66 14.10 -20.18 -2.21
CA LYS A 66 14.05 -19.67 -0.83
C LYS A 66 13.93 -18.14 -0.70
N GLY A 67 13.48 -17.43 -1.75
CA GLY A 67 13.37 -15.96 -1.74
C GLY A 67 14.68 -15.21 -2.04
N SER A 68 15.74 -15.91 -2.44
CA SER A 68 17.07 -15.31 -2.62
C SER A 68 17.10 -14.22 -3.69
N SER A 69 16.35 -14.38 -4.79
CA SER A 69 16.33 -13.41 -5.88
C SER A 69 15.69 -12.09 -5.46
N LEU A 70 14.57 -12.14 -4.74
CA LEU A 70 13.94 -10.93 -4.22
C LEU A 70 14.81 -10.28 -3.14
N GLN A 71 15.43 -11.07 -2.27
CA GLN A 71 16.34 -10.55 -1.24
C GLN A 71 17.53 -9.82 -1.86
N GLN A 72 18.20 -10.43 -2.84
CA GLN A 72 19.31 -9.82 -3.57
C GLN A 72 18.88 -8.52 -4.25
N LEU A 73 17.69 -8.49 -4.86
CA LEU A 73 17.16 -7.28 -5.48
C LEU A 73 16.95 -6.16 -4.44
N GLN A 74 16.36 -6.48 -3.28
CA GLN A 74 16.16 -5.52 -2.20
C GLN A 74 17.48 -4.99 -1.64
N GLU A 75 18.49 -5.84 -1.49
CA GLU A 75 19.82 -5.45 -1.02
C GLU A 75 20.53 -4.56 -2.04
N ALA A 76 20.44 -4.88 -3.33
CA ALA A 76 21.05 -4.09 -4.41
C ALA A 76 20.40 -2.71 -4.58
N THR A 77 19.08 -2.59 -4.40
CA THR A 77 18.35 -1.32 -4.56
C THR A 77 18.15 -0.57 -3.24
N GLN A 78 18.49 -1.18 -2.11
CA GLN A 78 18.21 -0.67 -0.76
C GLN A 78 16.73 -0.31 -0.54
N THR A 79 15.82 -1.13 -1.09
CA THR A 79 14.37 -0.91 -0.97
C THR A 79 13.67 -2.07 -0.28
N GLY A 80 12.59 -1.78 0.45
CA GLY A 80 11.65 -2.80 0.91
C GLY A 80 10.64 -3.14 -0.19
N MET A 81 10.56 -4.41 -0.58
CA MET A 81 9.62 -4.91 -1.57
C MET A 81 8.66 -5.90 -0.91
N ALA A 82 7.39 -5.85 -1.29
CA ALA A 82 6.39 -6.80 -0.82
C ALA A 82 5.48 -7.19 -1.98
N ILE A 83 5.23 -8.49 -2.12
CA ILE A 83 4.25 -9.02 -3.07
C ILE A 83 2.92 -9.07 -2.32
N LEU A 84 1.92 -8.36 -2.85
CA LEU A 84 0.62 -8.17 -2.21
C LEU A 84 -0.50 -8.46 -3.21
N GLY A 85 -1.69 -8.79 -2.70
CA GLY A 85 -2.91 -8.92 -3.49
C GLY A 85 -3.29 -10.37 -3.78
N ARG A 86 -4.23 -10.54 -4.72
CA ARG A 86 -4.77 -11.86 -5.03
C ARG A 86 -3.70 -12.76 -5.66
N GLY A 87 -3.54 -13.97 -5.15
CA GLY A 87 -2.53 -14.94 -5.61
C GLY A 87 -1.11 -14.65 -5.12
N SER A 88 -0.94 -13.75 -4.15
CA SER A 88 0.37 -13.50 -3.53
C SER A 88 0.76 -14.60 -2.53
N MET A 89 -0.22 -15.33 -1.99
CA MET A 89 0.04 -16.42 -1.07
C MET A 89 0.15 -17.76 -1.79
N ARG A 90 0.96 -18.66 -1.24
CA ARG A 90 1.10 -20.03 -1.77
C ARG A 90 -0.19 -20.82 -1.63
N ASP A 91 -0.87 -20.63 -0.50
CA ASP A 91 -2.13 -21.30 -0.17
C ASP A 91 -3.30 -20.37 -0.48
N LYS A 92 -4.08 -20.75 -1.50
CA LYS A 92 -5.22 -19.96 -1.98
C LYS A 92 -6.42 -20.01 -1.02
N GLU A 93 -6.62 -21.12 -0.32
CA GLU A 93 -7.73 -21.27 0.62
C GLU A 93 -7.49 -20.41 1.86
N MET A 94 -6.25 -20.41 2.34
CA MET A 94 -5.83 -19.51 3.43
C MET A 94 -5.99 -18.05 3.01
N GLU A 95 -5.54 -17.69 1.82
CA GLU A 95 -5.67 -16.32 1.29
C GLU A 95 -7.13 -15.86 1.23
N GLU A 96 -8.04 -16.71 0.73
CA GLU A 96 -9.45 -16.37 0.64
C GLU A 96 -10.09 -16.20 2.03
N ARG A 97 -9.68 -17.01 3.01
CA ARG A 97 -10.14 -16.89 4.40
C ARG A 97 -9.70 -15.55 5.01
N GLU A 98 -8.42 -15.22 4.89
CA GLU A 98 -7.86 -13.94 5.39
C GLU A 98 -8.55 -12.75 4.72
N ARG A 99 -8.85 -12.85 3.42
CA ARG A 99 -9.56 -11.80 2.70
C ARG A 99 -10.96 -11.55 3.27
N ARG A 100 -11.74 -12.60 3.55
CA ARG A 100 -13.10 -12.48 4.13
C ARG A 100 -13.12 -11.89 5.53
N ILE A 101 -12.04 -12.06 6.29
CA ILE A 101 -11.90 -11.52 7.65
C ILE A 101 -11.52 -10.03 7.59
N THR A 102 -10.67 -9.65 6.65
CA THR A 102 -10.06 -8.31 6.61
C THR A 102 -10.84 -7.30 5.76
N GLU A 103 -11.77 -7.74 4.90
CA GLU A 103 -12.67 -6.84 4.18
C GLU A 103 -13.72 -6.25 5.15
N PRO A 104 -13.75 -4.92 5.39
CA PRO A 104 -14.81 -4.32 6.19
C PRO A 104 -16.15 -4.53 5.49
N ARG A 105 -17.15 -5.02 6.24
CA ARG A 105 -18.53 -5.18 5.76
C ARG A 105 -19.16 -3.85 5.34
#